data_AF-A0A2V7SU94-F1
#
_entry.id   AF-A0A2V7SU94-F1
#
_cell.length_a   1.000
_cell.length_b   1.000
_cell.length_c   1.000
_cell.angle_alpha   90.00
_cell.angle_beta   90.00
_cell.angle_gamma   90.00
#
_symmetry.space_group_name_H-M   'P 1'
#
loop_
_entity.id
_entity.type
_entity.pdbx_description
1 polymer ?
#
loop_
_entity_poly.entity_id
_entity_poly.type
_entity_poly.pdbx_seq_one_letter_code
_entity_poly.pdbx_strand_id
1 'polypeptide(L)'
;MFQQAVVATSTQDIAAQLGKLRAKANELKLRTSDLAQRSNQLAQQRARLGADASPGALEHQIANVQHELAAASIQLESTNQEIEELQAQRDMARVFALQGPPGVQGPQGLQGPQGITTAPPAFFPDMQMARERERMIGVGAIIVLFPLALAFARRIWHRGGRVEVMNLENSPRLQRIEQAVEAIAVEVERIGEAQRFTTKLLSDRQPDAAQRLAVQPRREPGTITPH
;
A
#
# COMPACT_ATOMS: atom_id res chain seq x y z
N MET A 1 41.47 -32.41 3.90
CA MET A 1 41.50 -31.24 4.82
C MET A 1 40.98 -29.94 4.19
N PHE A 2 41.15 -29.69 2.88
CA PHE A 2 40.74 -28.43 2.25
C PHE A 2 39.22 -28.15 2.24
N GLN A 3 38.37 -29.17 2.22
CA GLN A 3 36.91 -29.00 2.13
C GLN A 3 36.28 -28.48 3.44
N GLN A 4 36.84 -28.86 4.61
CA GLN A 4 36.38 -28.36 5.91
C GLN A 4 36.68 -26.87 6.12
N ALA A 5 37.81 -26.39 5.60
CA ALA A 5 38.20 -24.98 5.72
C ALA A 5 37.25 -24.06 4.93
N VAL A 6 36.80 -24.47 3.73
CA VAL A 6 35.87 -23.69 2.91
C VAL A 6 34.47 -23.60 3.56
N VAL A 7 33.98 -24.70 4.13
CA VAL A 7 32.68 -24.74 4.83
C VAL A 7 32.71 -23.95 6.16
N ALA A 8 33.85 -23.96 6.86
CA ALA A 8 34.03 -23.15 8.07
C ALA A 8 33.99 -21.64 7.74
N THR A 9 34.67 -21.20 6.68
CA THR A 9 34.66 -19.80 6.23
C THR A 9 33.26 -19.34 5.83
N SER A 10 32.51 -20.13 5.05
CA SER A 10 31.15 -19.75 4.64
C SER A 10 30.17 -19.67 5.82
N THR A 11 30.28 -20.56 6.80
CA THR A 11 29.44 -20.53 8.00
C THR A 11 29.73 -19.29 8.87
N GLN A 12 30.98 -18.84 8.89
CA GLN A 12 31.40 -17.64 9.63
C GLN A 12 30.91 -16.35 8.96
N ASP A 13 30.91 -16.30 7.63
CA ASP A 13 30.33 -15.18 6.86
C ASP A 13 28.80 -15.05 7.09
N ILE A 14 28.07 -16.17 7.10
CA ILE A 14 26.63 -16.19 7.40
C ILE A 14 26.36 -15.67 8.82
N ALA A 15 27.17 -16.05 9.80
CA ALA A 15 27.04 -15.56 11.17
C ALA A 15 27.25 -14.04 11.29
N ALA A 16 28.22 -13.49 10.55
CA ALA A 16 28.46 -12.06 10.49
C ALA A 16 27.30 -11.30 9.82
N GLN A 17 26.74 -11.83 8.72
CA GLN A 17 25.57 -11.24 8.04
C GLN A 17 24.33 -11.24 8.95
N LEU A 18 24.08 -12.34 9.67
CA LEU A 18 23.00 -12.42 10.66
C LEU A 18 23.14 -11.36 11.77
N GLY A 19 24.36 -11.08 12.22
CA GLY A 19 24.62 -10.01 13.19
C GLY A 19 24.19 -8.64 12.66
N LYS A 20 24.57 -8.32 11.41
CA LYS A 20 24.21 -7.05 10.75
C LYS A 20 22.69 -6.91 10.56
N LEU A 21 22.03 -7.97 10.08
CA LEU A 21 20.58 -7.96 9.88
C LEU A 21 19.82 -7.80 11.19
N ARG A 22 20.25 -8.47 12.27
CA ARG A 22 19.64 -8.30 13.60
C ARG A 22 19.78 -6.88 14.14
N ALA A 23 20.95 -6.26 13.95
CA ALA A 23 21.16 -4.87 14.33
C ALA A 23 20.19 -3.95 13.56
N LYS A 24 20.07 -4.14 12.25
CA LYS A 24 19.10 -3.42 11.40
C LYS A 24 17.65 -3.66 11.82
N ALA A 25 17.28 -4.89 12.16
CA ALA A 25 15.93 -5.22 12.64
C ALA A 25 15.61 -4.50 13.96
N ASN A 26 16.57 -4.42 14.89
CA ASN A 26 16.40 -3.66 16.13
C ASN A 26 16.23 -2.16 15.88
N GLU A 27 17.00 -1.58 14.96
CA GLU A 27 16.87 -0.18 14.55
C GLU A 27 15.49 0.09 13.94
N LEU A 28 15.04 -0.77 13.02
CA LEU A 28 13.72 -0.65 12.39
C LEU A 28 12.60 -0.79 13.42
N LYS A 29 12.72 -1.72 14.37
CA LYS A 29 11.75 -1.88 15.46
C LYS A 29 11.63 -0.62 16.32
N LEU A 30 12.77 0.00 16.64
CA LEU A 30 12.79 1.26 17.39
C LEU A 30 12.13 2.38 16.58
N ARG A 31 12.49 2.52 15.30
CA ARG A 31 11.92 3.51 14.38
C ARG A 31 10.41 3.35 14.22
N THR A 32 9.90 2.12 14.10
CA THR A 32 8.45 1.85 14.03
C THR A 32 7.76 2.30 15.32
N SER A 33 8.36 2.04 16.49
CA SER A 33 7.82 2.48 17.79
C SER A 33 7.77 4.01 17.88
N ASP A 34 8.84 4.69 17.48
CA ASP A 34 8.93 6.16 17.50
C ASP A 34 7.88 6.79 16.58
N LEU A 35 7.74 6.26 15.36
CA LEU A 35 6.73 6.70 14.39
C LEU A 35 5.31 6.45 14.91
N ALA A 36 5.06 5.32 15.57
CA ALA A 36 3.76 5.02 16.17
C ALA A 36 3.43 6.02 17.29
N GLN A 37 4.40 6.32 18.15
CA GLN A 37 4.23 7.33 19.20
C GLN A 37 3.96 8.71 18.61
N ARG A 38 4.71 9.11 17.58
CA ARG A 38 4.53 10.39 16.89
C ARG A 38 3.17 10.50 16.21
N SER A 39 2.72 9.43 15.56
CA SER A 39 1.37 9.35 14.96
C SER A 39 0.28 9.59 16.01
N ASN A 40 0.41 8.94 17.18
CA ASN A 40 -0.53 9.12 18.30
C ASN A 40 -0.50 10.55 18.85
N GLN A 41 0.67 11.17 18.97
CA GLN A 41 0.80 12.55 19.41
C GLN A 41 0.13 13.53 18.44
N LEU A 42 0.33 13.36 17.13
CA LEU A 42 -0.32 14.19 16.11
C LEU A 42 -1.85 13.99 16.11
N ALA A 43 -2.32 12.76 16.30
CA ALA A 43 -3.75 12.47 16.44
C ALA A 43 -4.36 13.15 17.68
N GLN A 44 -3.64 13.14 18.81
CA GLN A 44 -4.06 13.87 20.01
C GLN A 44 -4.03 15.39 19.80
N GLN A 45 -3.02 15.91 19.11
CA GLN A 45 -2.93 17.33 18.77
C GLN A 45 -4.09 17.77 17.89
N ARG A 46 -4.47 16.94 16.89
CA ARG A 46 -5.66 17.16 16.07
C ARG A 46 -6.93 17.22 16.92
N ALA A 47 -7.09 16.27 17.84
CA ALA A 47 -8.27 16.22 18.71
C ALA A 47 -8.38 17.44 19.63
N ARG A 48 -7.24 18.02 20.04
CA ARG A 48 -7.19 19.22 20.90
C ARG A 48 -7.44 20.53 20.14
N LEU A 49 -7.03 20.61 18.87
CA LEU A 49 -7.10 21.85 18.10
C LEU A 49 -8.50 22.24 17.63
N GLY A 50 -9.50 21.35 17.74
CA GLY A 50 -10.89 21.67 17.38
C GLY A 50 -11.07 22.09 15.91
N ALA A 51 -12.29 22.41 15.50
CA ALA A 51 -12.64 22.75 14.11
C ALA A 51 -12.00 24.06 13.58
N ASP A 52 -11.37 24.85 14.46
CA ASP A 52 -10.91 26.21 14.17
C ASP A 52 -9.47 26.31 13.65
N ALA A 53 -8.69 25.23 13.69
CA ALA A 53 -7.30 25.20 13.19
C ALA A 53 -7.22 24.68 11.75
N SER A 54 -6.33 25.26 10.92
CA SER A 54 -6.12 24.90 9.51
C SER A 54 -5.86 23.39 9.34
N PRO A 55 -6.86 22.58 8.92
CA PRO A 55 -6.81 21.13 9.06
C PRO A 55 -5.81 20.48 8.09
N GLY A 56 -5.59 21.10 6.93
CA GLY A 56 -4.81 20.51 5.83
C GLY A 56 -3.35 20.21 6.19
N ALA A 57 -2.63 21.13 6.85
CA ALA A 57 -1.21 20.93 7.14
C ALA A 57 -0.97 19.79 8.16
N LEU A 58 -1.80 19.71 9.20
CA LEU A 58 -1.72 18.67 10.23
C LEU A 58 -2.11 17.31 9.65
N GLU A 59 -3.12 17.28 8.77
CA GLU A 59 -3.61 16.09 8.11
C GLU A 59 -2.58 15.51 7.13
N HIS A 60 -1.88 16.37 6.37
CA HIS A 60 -0.73 15.96 5.57
C HIS A 60 0.41 15.37 6.42
N GLN A 61 0.72 15.97 7.58
CA GLN A 61 1.74 15.43 8.49
C GLN A 61 1.36 14.06 9.03
N ILE A 62 0.09 13.88 9.43
CA ILE A 62 -0.43 12.58 9.89
C ILE A 62 -0.31 11.53 8.79
N ALA A 63 -0.72 11.87 7.57
CA ALA A 63 -0.62 10.97 6.42
C ALA A 63 0.83 10.56 6.12
N ASN A 64 1.77 11.52 6.17
CA ASN A 64 3.18 11.24 5.93
C ASN A 64 3.77 10.32 7.01
N VAL A 65 3.49 10.57 8.29
CA VAL A 65 3.96 9.71 9.39
C VAL A 65 3.36 8.31 9.30
N GLN A 66 2.09 8.18 8.93
CA GLN A 66 1.48 6.86 8.70
C GLN A 66 2.13 6.11 7.55
N HIS A 67 2.46 6.80 6.46
CA HIS A 67 3.17 6.21 5.33
C HIS A 67 4.57 5.72 5.74
N GLU A 68 5.34 6.55 6.46
CA GLU A 68 6.66 6.18 6.98
C GLU A 68 6.59 4.98 7.95
N LEU A 69 5.56 4.94 8.82
CA LEU A 69 5.34 3.83 9.73
C LEU A 69 5.10 2.52 8.98
N ALA A 70 4.22 2.55 7.97
CA ALA A 70 3.92 1.38 7.16
C ALA A 70 5.17 0.88 6.40
N ALA A 71 5.94 1.79 5.82
CA ALA A 71 7.19 1.45 5.15
C ALA A 71 8.20 0.80 6.13
N ALA A 72 8.36 1.37 7.32
CA ALA A 72 9.26 0.83 8.35
C ALA A 72 8.80 -0.55 8.84
N SER A 73 7.50 -0.78 9.04
CA SER A 73 6.98 -2.09 9.47
C SER A 73 7.18 -3.16 8.39
N ILE A 74 6.96 -2.83 7.12
CA ILE A 74 7.20 -3.75 6.01
C ILE A 74 8.68 -4.12 5.93
N GLN A 75 9.57 -3.14 6.09
CA GLN A 75 11.01 -3.37 6.06
C GLN A 75 11.49 -4.22 7.25
N LEU A 76 10.88 -4.04 8.42
CA LEU A 76 11.17 -4.88 9.59
C LEU A 76 10.77 -6.34 9.33
N GLU A 77 9.58 -6.55 8.75
CA GLU A 77 9.08 -7.89 8.42
C GLU A 77 9.96 -8.58 7.38
N SER A 78 10.34 -7.90 6.29
CA SER A 78 11.25 -8.47 5.30
C SER A 78 12.63 -8.77 5.87
N THR A 79 13.16 -7.90 6.74
CA THR A 79 14.44 -8.14 7.42
C THR A 79 14.35 -9.36 8.35
N ASN A 80 13.22 -9.56 9.04
CA ASN A 80 13.01 -10.75 9.87
C ASN A 80 12.94 -12.04 9.04
N GLN A 81 12.30 -12.01 7.88
CA GLN A 81 12.28 -13.14 6.95
C GLN A 81 13.70 -13.51 6.47
N GLU A 82 14.49 -12.51 6.08
CA GLU A 82 15.89 -12.72 5.64
C GLU A 82 16.76 -13.32 6.78
N ILE A 83 16.51 -12.89 8.02
CA ILE A 83 17.16 -13.48 9.21
C ILE A 83 16.77 -14.94 9.38
N GLU A 84 15.51 -15.31 9.18
CA GLU A 84 15.03 -16.69 9.29
C GLU A 84 15.63 -17.60 8.21
N GLU A 85 15.65 -17.14 6.96
CA GLU A 85 16.26 -17.86 5.84
C GLU A 85 17.76 -18.11 6.05
N LEU A 86 18.52 -17.09 6.45
CA LEU A 86 19.95 -17.21 6.74
C LEU A 86 20.21 -18.10 7.97
N GLN A 87 19.33 -18.10 8.96
CA GLN A 87 19.41 -19.03 10.09
C GLN A 87 19.21 -20.47 9.63
N ALA A 88 18.18 -20.73 8.80
CA ALA A 88 17.94 -22.06 8.25
C ALA A 88 19.12 -22.56 7.42
N GLN A 89 19.72 -21.72 6.57
CA GLN A 89 20.92 -22.06 5.79
C GLN A 89 22.12 -22.41 6.69
N ARG A 90 22.37 -21.58 7.71
CA ARG A 90 23.44 -21.85 8.70
C ARG A 90 23.22 -23.17 9.41
N ASP A 91 22.00 -23.44 9.84
CA ASP A 91 21.67 -24.63 10.62
C ASP A 91 21.77 -25.89 9.74
N MET A 92 21.36 -25.80 8.47
CA MET A 92 21.57 -26.87 7.50
C MET A 92 23.06 -27.15 7.23
N ALA A 93 23.88 -26.10 7.10
CA ALA A 93 25.32 -26.24 6.94
C ALA A 93 25.98 -26.91 8.16
N ARG A 94 25.51 -26.59 9.38
CA ARG A 94 25.96 -27.23 10.63
C ARG A 94 25.57 -28.70 10.70
N VAL A 95 24.35 -29.07 10.32
CA VAL A 95 23.91 -30.47 10.28
C VAL A 95 24.76 -31.28 9.31
N PHE A 96 25.06 -30.74 8.13
CA PHE A 96 25.94 -31.39 7.16
C PHE A 96 27.37 -31.57 7.69
N ALA A 97 27.90 -30.58 8.41
CA ALA A 97 29.24 -30.66 9.02
C ALA A 97 29.33 -31.71 10.15
N LEU A 98 28.22 -32.00 10.84
CA LEU A 98 28.15 -33.02 11.89
C LEU A 98 27.95 -34.45 11.34
N GLN A 99 27.56 -34.60 10.07
CA GLN A 99 27.39 -35.88 9.40
C GLN A 99 28.69 -36.26 8.66
N GLY A 100 29.61 -36.93 9.36
CA GLY A 100 30.86 -37.44 8.76
C GLY A 100 30.63 -38.45 7.62
N PRO A 101 31.63 -38.72 6.75
CA PRO A 101 31.46 -39.56 5.56
C PRO A 101 31.02 -40.99 5.91
N PRO A 102 30.29 -41.68 5.01
CA PRO A 102 29.86 -43.05 5.25
C PRO A 102 31.09 -43.95 5.42
N GLY A 103 31.31 -44.43 6.65
CA GLY A 103 32.33 -45.41 6.96
C GLY A 103 32.08 -46.69 6.17
N VAL A 104 33.08 -47.08 5.39
CA VAL A 104 33.14 -48.35 4.66
C VAL A 104 33.03 -49.49 5.67
N GLN A 105 32.00 -50.34 5.55
CA GLN A 105 31.87 -51.58 6.31
C GLN A 105 32.92 -52.58 5.83
N GLY A 106 33.87 -52.95 6.71
CA GLY A 106 34.79 -54.07 6.48
C GLY A 106 34.22 -55.40 7.05
N PRO A 107 34.57 -56.58 6.49
CA PRO A 107 34.01 -57.86 6.92
C PRO A 107 34.66 -58.42 8.21
N GLN A 108 33.90 -59.31 8.85
CA GLN A 108 34.00 -59.87 10.21
C GLN A 108 35.27 -60.70 10.55
N GLY A 109 35.60 -60.78 11.86
CA GLY A 109 36.52 -61.78 12.41
C GLY A 109 36.63 -61.84 13.95
N LEU A 110 35.77 -62.64 14.59
CA LEU A 110 35.95 -63.55 15.75
C LEU A 110 36.71 -63.13 17.04
N GLN A 111 35.99 -63.11 18.19
CA GLN A 111 36.20 -63.98 19.39
C GLN A 111 35.12 -63.75 20.50
N GLY A 112 34.53 -64.85 21.03
CA GLY A 112 33.47 -64.90 22.08
C GLY A 112 34.00 -64.95 23.53
N PRO A 113 33.28 -65.48 24.58
CA PRO A 113 31.98 -66.15 24.63
C PRO A 113 30.92 -65.58 25.63
N GLN A 114 29.65 -65.71 25.21
CA GLN A 114 28.36 -65.83 25.92
C GLN A 114 28.19 -65.44 27.43
N GLY A 115 27.26 -64.49 27.67
CA GLY A 115 26.13 -64.72 28.59
C GLY A 115 26.02 -63.88 29.87
N ILE A 116 25.43 -62.68 29.79
CA ILE A 116 24.24 -62.29 30.58
C ILE A 116 23.38 -61.39 29.68
N THR A 117 22.18 -61.86 29.34
CA THR A 117 21.17 -61.04 28.67
C THR A 117 20.48 -60.18 29.71
N THR A 118 20.68 -58.87 29.62
CA THR A 118 19.67 -57.89 30.02
C THR A 118 19.61 -56.90 28.88
N ALA A 119 18.66 -57.15 27.98
CA ALA A 119 18.29 -56.18 26.97
C ALA A 119 17.91 -54.86 27.66
N PRO A 120 18.57 -53.73 27.35
CA PRO A 120 18.05 -52.43 27.76
C PRO A 120 16.68 -52.23 27.09
N PRO A 121 15.68 -51.66 27.78
CA PRO A 121 14.37 -51.44 27.18
C PRO A 121 14.54 -50.59 25.93
N ALA A 122 14.14 -51.14 24.79
CA ALA A 122 14.05 -50.38 23.56
C ALA A 122 13.03 -49.26 23.78
N PHE A 123 13.55 -48.04 23.94
CA PHE A 123 12.75 -46.83 23.83
C PHE A 123 12.33 -46.74 22.36
N PHE A 124 11.18 -47.32 22.05
CA PHE A 124 10.44 -46.97 20.84
C PHE A 124 9.62 -45.73 21.19
N PRO A 125 10.06 -44.50 20.84
CA PRO A 125 9.15 -43.38 20.89
C PRO A 125 8.00 -43.72 19.93
N ASP A 126 6.80 -43.78 20.48
CA ASP A 126 5.59 -44.14 19.78
C ASP A 126 5.28 -43.06 18.73
N MET A 127 5.86 -43.21 17.53
CA MET A 127 5.73 -42.32 16.36
C MET A 127 4.28 -42.23 15.83
N GLN A 128 3.34 -42.93 16.47
CA GLN A 128 1.91 -42.84 16.21
C GLN A 128 1.24 -41.73 17.06
N MET A 129 1.64 -41.56 18.33
CA MET A 129 1.09 -40.55 19.24
C MET A 129 1.53 -39.11 18.89
N ALA A 130 2.70 -38.94 18.27
CA ALA A 130 3.18 -37.63 17.81
C ALA A 130 2.37 -37.09 16.62
N ARG A 131 1.95 -37.99 15.71
CA ARG A 131 1.17 -37.62 14.51
C ARG A 131 -0.28 -37.24 14.82
N GLU A 132 -0.87 -37.77 15.88
CA GLU A 132 -2.23 -37.39 16.30
C GLU A 132 -2.28 -36.03 17.00
N ARG A 133 -1.23 -35.68 17.76
CA ARG A 133 -1.11 -34.35 18.39
C ARG A 133 -0.94 -33.21 17.37
N GLU A 134 -0.22 -33.45 16.28
CA GLU A 134 -0.08 -32.47 15.19
C GLU A 134 -1.41 -32.19 14.46
N ARG A 135 -2.24 -33.22 14.26
CA ARG A 135 -3.57 -33.06 13.66
C ARG A 135 -4.55 -32.33 14.59
N MET A 136 -4.44 -32.51 15.90
CA MET A 136 -5.32 -31.85 16.87
C MET A 136 -5.01 -30.35 17.05
N ILE A 137 -3.73 -29.97 17.01
CA ILE A 137 -3.30 -28.55 17.11
C ILE A 137 -3.68 -27.78 15.84
N GLY A 138 -3.53 -28.39 14.65
CA GLY A 138 -3.89 -27.75 13.38
C GLY A 138 -5.39 -27.44 13.24
N VAL A 139 -6.27 -28.34 13.68
CA VAL A 139 -7.73 -28.15 13.58
C VAL A 139 -8.24 -27.10 14.57
N GLY A 140 -7.70 -27.06 15.80
CA GLY A 140 -8.06 -26.04 16.78
C GLY A 140 -7.66 -24.62 16.37
N ALA A 141 -6.48 -24.48 15.76
CA ALA A 141 -6.00 -23.20 15.24
C ALA A 141 -6.90 -22.65 14.13
N ILE A 142 -7.44 -23.51 13.25
CA ILE A 142 -8.37 -23.10 12.19
C ILE A 142 -9.70 -22.60 12.78
N ILE A 143 -10.25 -23.27 13.80
CA ILE A 143 -11.54 -22.87 14.41
C ILE A 143 -11.46 -21.49 15.08
N VAL A 144 -10.30 -21.09 15.61
CA VAL A 144 -10.11 -19.78 16.26
C VAL A 144 -9.61 -18.72 15.29
N LEU A 145 -8.60 -19.03 14.47
CA LEU A 145 -7.96 -18.05 13.58
C LEU A 145 -8.81 -17.73 12.36
N PHE A 146 -9.60 -18.68 11.84
CA PHE A 146 -10.44 -18.46 10.67
C PHE A 146 -11.56 -17.41 10.90
N PRO A 147 -12.40 -17.50 11.96
CA PRO A 147 -13.41 -16.47 12.23
C PRO A 147 -12.77 -15.13 12.64
N LEU A 148 -11.60 -15.15 13.30
CA LEU A 148 -10.88 -13.92 13.65
C LEU A 148 -10.34 -13.22 12.40
N ALA A 149 -9.74 -13.97 11.47
CA ALA A 149 -9.28 -13.46 10.19
C ALA A 149 -10.45 -12.91 9.35
N LEU A 150 -11.58 -13.60 9.30
CA LEU A 150 -12.81 -13.12 8.65
C LEU A 150 -13.36 -11.85 9.32
N ALA A 151 -13.35 -11.78 10.65
CA ALA A 151 -13.79 -10.59 11.39
C ALA A 151 -12.89 -9.38 11.12
N PHE A 152 -11.57 -9.58 11.04
CA PHE A 152 -10.61 -8.53 10.68
C PHE A 152 -10.74 -8.11 9.22
N ALA A 153 -10.86 -9.05 8.28
CA ALA A 153 -11.09 -8.76 6.86
C ALA A 153 -12.39 -7.97 6.67
N ARG A 154 -13.48 -8.40 7.33
CA ARG A 154 -14.77 -7.71 7.32
C ARG A 154 -14.69 -6.32 7.97
N ARG A 155 -13.89 -6.16 9.03
CA ARG A 155 -13.66 -4.86 9.69
C ARG A 155 -12.86 -3.90 8.81
N ILE A 156 -11.93 -4.40 8.01
CA ILE A 156 -11.15 -3.60 7.05
C ILE A 156 -12.03 -3.18 5.87
N TRP A 157 -12.81 -4.11 5.30
CA TRP A 157 -13.72 -3.80 4.19
C TRP A 157 -14.86 -2.86 4.57
N HIS A 158 -15.43 -2.97 5.77
CA HIS A 158 -16.47 -2.03 6.21
C HIS A 158 -15.95 -0.66 6.69
N ARG A 159 -14.62 -0.50 6.87
CA ARG A 159 -14.01 0.79 7.20
C ARG A 159 -13.68 1.65 5.97
N GLY A 160 -13.53 1.05 4.79
CA GLY A 160 -13.14 1.76 3.56
C GLY A 160 -14.25 2.53 2.85
N GLY A 161 -15.53 2.14 2.98
CA GLY A 161 -16.58 2.67 2.10
C GLY A 161 -17.45 3.81 2.64
N ARG A 162 -17.50 4.05 3.97
CA ARG A 162 -18.47 5.02 4.55
C ARG A 162 -17.89 6.42 4.76
N VAL A 163 -16.57 6.54 4.87
CA VAL A 163 -15.91 7.84 5.08
C VAL A 163 -15.66 8.54 3.74
N GLU A 164 -15.40 7.79 2.66
CA GLU A 164 -15.09 8.37 1.34
C GLU A 164 -16.31 8.99 0.66
N VAL A 165 -17.48 8.33 0.70
CA VAL A 165 -18.71 8.84 0.05
C VAL A 165 -19.21 10.14 0.71
N MET A 166 -19.12 10.23 2.04
CA MET A 166 -19.55 11.41 2.81
C MET A 166 -18.56 12.60 2.67
N ASN A 167 -17.31 12.33 2.29
CA ASN A 167 -16.28 13.35 2.05
C ASN A 167 -16.31 13.87 0.60
N LEU A 168 -16.75 13.04 -0.36
CA LEU A 168 -16.95 13.46 -1.74
C LEU A 168 -17.99 14.59 -1.84
N GLU A 169 -19.17 14.40 -1.23
CA GLU A 169 -20.27 15.39 -1.21
C GLU A 169 -19.85 16.74 -0.57
N ASN A 170 -18.98 16.70 0.44
CA ASN A 170 -18.44 17.89 1.10
C ASN A 170 -17.08 18.33 0.54
N SER A 171 -16.64 17.77 -0.60
CA SER A 171 -15.30 18.05 -1.09
C SER A 171 -15.22 19.48 -1.63
N PRO A 172 -14.19 20.27 -1.24
CA PRO A 172 -13.95 21.61 -1.78
C PRO A 172 -13.75 21.66 -3.29
N ARG A 173 -13.60 20.49 -3.93
CA ARG A 173 -13.50 20.32 -5.37
C ARG A 173 -14.87 20.27 -6.04
N LEU A 174 -15.84 19.54 -5.49
CA LEU A 174 -17.21 19.54 -6.00
C LEU A 174 -17.84 20.93 -5.87
N GLN A 175 -17.66 21.59 -4.72
CA GLN A 175 -18.18 22.94 -4.51
C GLN A 175 -17.59 23.98 -5.49
N ARG A 176 -16.32 23.82 -5.87
CA ARG A 176 -15.69 24.64 -6.92
C ARG A 176 -16.22 24.33 -8.30
N ILE A 177 -16.54 23.07 -8.59
CA ILE A 177 -17.15 22.67 -9.85
C ILE A 177 -18.58 23.21 -9.93
N GLU A 178 -19.35 23.13 -8.86
CA GLU A 178 -20.70 23.68 -8.75
C GLU A 178 -20.70 25.19 -9.00
N GLN A 179 -19.84 25.95 -8.30
CA GLN A 179 -19.67 27.38 -8.52
C GLN A 179 -19.20 27.72 -9.94
N ALA A 180 -18.30 26.92 -10.52
CA ALA A 180 -17.87 27.10 -11.91
C ALA A 180 -19.01 26.84 -12.90
N VAL A 181 -19.85 25.84 -12.65
CA VAL A 181 -21.02 25.52 -13.47
C VAL A 181 -22.08 26.61 -13.37
N GLU A 182 -22.36 27.13 -12.17
CA GLU A 182 -23.27 28.26 -11.97
C GLU A 182 -22.78 29.51 -12.71
N ALA A 183 -21.48 29.83 -12.62
CA ALA A 183 -20.89 30.95 -13.35
C ALA A 183 -20.96 30.76 -14.88
N ILE A 184 -20.70 29.54 -15.37
CA ILE A 184 -20.83 29.21 -16.79
C ILE A 184 -22.28 29.35 -17.25
N ALA A 185 -23.27 28.93 -16.46
CA ALA A 185 -24.67 29.03 -16.80
C ALA A 185 -25.10 30.49 -17.01
N VAL A 186 -24.72 31.38 -16.10
CA VAL A 186 -24.99 32.82 -16.20
C VAL A 186 -24.26 33.44 -17.40
N GLU A 187 -23.01 33.06 -17.64
CA GLU A 187 -22.24 33.60 -18.77
C GLU A 187 -22.83 33.14 -20.12
N VAL A 188 -23.31 31.90 -20.22
CA VAL A 188 -23.98 31.40 -21.43
C VAL A 188 -25.30 32.12 -21.68
N GLU A 189 -26.10 32.36 -20.63
CA GLU A 189 -27.32 33.17 -20.73
C GLU A 189 -27.01 34.57 -21.25
N ARG A 190 -26.02 35.25 -20.65
CA ARG A 190 -25.57 36.58 -21.06
C ARG A 190 -25.03 36.63 -22.49
N ILE A 191 -24.24 35.63 -22.91
CA ILE A 191 -23.75 35.51 -24.29
C ILE A 191 -24.94 35.33 -25.25
N GLY A 192 -25.91 34.49 -24.88
CA GLY A 192 -27.13 34.31 -25.66
C GLY A 192 -27.95 35.59 -25.80
N GLU A 193 -28.07 36.38 -24.74
CA GLU A 193 -28.71 37.70 -24.78
C GLU A 193 -27.93 38.70 -25.65
N ALA A 194 -26.60 38.75 -25.52
CA ALA A 194 -25.75 39.61 -26.33
C ALA A 194 -25.85 39.25 -27.82
N GLN A 195 -25.92 37.95 -28.15
CA GLN A 195 -26.16 37.47 -29.51
C GLN A 195 -27.54 37.89 -30.01
N ARG A 196 -28.60 37.65 -29.22
CA ARG A 196 -29.98 38.07 -29.57
C ARG A 196 -30.09 39.57 -29.79
N PHE A 197 -29.45 40.37 -28.94
CA PHE A 197 -29.44 41.82 -29.07
C PHE A 197 -28.71 42.25 -30.35
N THR A 198 -27.56 41.64 -30.66
CA THR A 198 -26.80 41.94 -31.87
C THR A 198 -27.59 41.57 -33.13
N THR A 199 -28.23 40.41 -33.15
CA THR A 199 -29.11 40.00 -34.24
C THR A 199 -30.27 40.97 -34.41
N LYS A 200 -30.97 41.34 -33.32
CA LYS A 200 -32.05 42.31 -33.36
C LYS A 200 -31.59 43.67 -33.87
N LEU A 201 -30.42 44.15 -33.41
CA LEU A 201 -29.83 45.41 -33.87
C LEU A 201 -29.47 45.39 -35.36
N LEU A 202 -28.93 44.27 -35.86
CA LEU A 202 -28.64 44.09 -37.28
C LEU A 202 -29.93 44.03 -38.12
N SER A 203 -30.94 43.30 -37.63
CA SER A 203 -32.26 43.21 -38.25
C SER A 203 -33.02 44.54 -38.25
N ASP A 204 -32.91 45.36 -37.21
CA ASP A 204 -33.55 46.69 -37.13
C ASP A 204 -32.83 47.75 -38.01
N ARG A 205 -31.51 47.61 -38.23
CA ARG A 205 -30.77 48.47 -39.18
C ARG A 205 -31.06 48.16 -40.64
N GLN A 206 -31.39 46.91 -40.97
CA GLN A 206 -31.67 46.49 -42.35
C GLN A 206 -32.87 47.21 -43.00
N PRO A 207 -34.04 47.41 -42.35
CA PRO A 207 -35.16 48.16 -42.90
C PRO A 207 -34.86 49.67 -43.00
N ASP A 208 -34.09 50.23 -42.06
CA ASP A 208 -33.68 51.64 -42.10
C ASP A 208 -32.68 51.89 -43.26
N ALA A 209 -31.75 50.97 -43.50
CA ALA A 209 -30.87 51.01 -44.67
C ALA A 209 -31.64 50.84 -46.00
N ALA A 210 -32.62 49.94 -46.05
CA ALA A 210 -33.47 49.74 -47.23
C ALA A 210 -34.37 50.96 -47.51
N GLN A 211 -34.91 51.62 -46.47
CA GLN A 211 -35.67 52.86 -46.61
C GLN A 211 -34.79 54.01 -47.08
N ARG A 212 -33.55 54.14 -46.58
CA ARG A 212 -32.59 55.17 -47.03
C ARG A 212 -32.15 54.97 -48.49
N LEU A 213 -32.10 53.73 -48.97
CA LEU A 213 -31.85 53.43 -50.39
C LEU A 213 -33.07 53.72 -51.28
N ALA A 214 -34.29 53.49 -50.78
CA ALA A 214 -35.53 53.80 -51.51
C ALA A 214 -35.84 55.31 -51.57
N VAL A 215 -35.40 56.10 -50.59
CA VAL A 215 -35.62 57.54 -50.50
C VAL A 215 -34.55 58.36 -51.24
N GLN A 216 -33.47 57.75 -51.72
CA GLN A 216 -32.51 58.45 -52.58
C GLN A 216 -33.20 58.79 -53.91
N PRO A 217 -33.45 60.08 -54.22
CA PRO A 217 -34.05 60.44 -55.50
C PRO A 217 -33.08 60.01 -56.60
N ARG A 218 -33.56 59.16 -57.51
CA ARG A 218 -32.88 58.81 -58.76
C ARG A 218 -32.52 60.13 -59.43
N ARG A 219 -31.24 60.49 -59.43
CA ARG A 219 -30.74 61.58 -60.27
C ARG A 219 -30.86 61.08 -61.71
N GLU A 220 -31.90 61.54 -62.38
CA GLU A 220 -32.16 61.30 -63.81
C GLU A 220 -30.91 61.74 -64.60
N PRO A 221 -30.22 60.83 -65.31
CA PRO A 221 -29.17 61.21 -66.23
C PRO A 221 -29.82 61.69 -67.53
N GLY A 222 -29.81 63.00 -67.75
CA GLY A 222 -29.94 63.58 -69.09
C GLY A 222 -31.13 64.51 -69.31
N THR A 223 -30.86 65.82 -69.24
CA THR A 223 -31.48 66.78 -70.18
C THR A 223 -30.49 67.92 -70.39
N ILE A 224 -29.58 67.73 -71.34
CA ILE A 224 -28.82 68.82 -71.95
C ILE A 224 -29.77 69.39 -73.00
N THR A 225 -30.48 70.46 -72.68
CA THR A 225 -31.25 71.22 -73.67
C THR A 225 -30.31 72.25 -74.33
N PRO A 226 -30.25 72.34 -75.66
CA PRO A 226 -29.40 73.30 -76.35
C PRO A 226 -30.14 74.64 -76.54
N HIS A 227 -29.46 75.74 -76.25
CA HIS A 227 -29.71 77.07 -76.82
C HIS A 227 -28.37 77.75 -77.07
#